data_AF-A0A0F9WBF0-F1
#
_entry.id   AF-A0A0F9WBF0-F1
#
_cell.length_a   1.000
_cell.length_b   1.000
_cell.length_c   1.000
_cell.angle_alpha   90.00
_cell.angle_beta   90.00
_cell.angle_gamma   90.00
#
_symmetry.space_group_name_H-M   'P 1'
#
loop_
_entity.id
_entity.type
_entity.pdbx_description
1 polymer ?
#
loop_
_entity_poly.entity_id
_entity_poly.type
_entity_poly.pdbx_seq_one_letter_code
_entity_poly.pdbx_strand_id
1 'polypeptide(L)'
;MDNSNRTGYVDFKTNINGTDTDIKILETLTHVFIYVNQAEEQVNLFDDELKKILKKKDIKRKKSLEVFCNLKSRDNLNDISVFLHKLFIK
;
A
#
# COMPACT_ATOMS: atom_id res chain seq x y z
N MET A 1 15.19 26.26 -5.51
CA MET A 1 14.96 25.28 -6.58
C MET A 1 13.80 24.40 -6.17
N ASP A 2 12.78 24.38 -7.01
CA ASP A 2 11.47 23.79 -6.77
C ASP A 2 11.56 22.26 -6.65
N ASN A 3 11.06 21.69 -5.55
CA ASN A 3 11.14 20.25 -5.25
C ASN A 3 9.98 19.46 -5.87
N SER A 4 9.28 20.03 -6.86
CA SER A 4 7.92 19.65 -7.24
C SER A 4 7.79 18.49 -8.25
N ASN A 5 8.89 17.88 -8.72
CA ASN A 5 8.87 16.87 -9.80
C ASN A 5 9.47 15.48 -9.46
N ARG A 6 9.50 15.10 -8.18
CA ARG A 6 10.13 13.82 -7.80
C ARG A 6 9.12 12.67 -7.78
N THR A 7 9.36 11.70 -8.66
CA THR A 7 8.82 10.35 -8.52
C THR A 7 9.58 9.63 -7.42
N GLY A 8 8.86 9.05 -6.46
CA GLY A 8 9.41 8.23 -5.39
C GLY A 8 9.09 6.77 -5.62
N TYR A 9 10.07 5.89 -5.47
CA TYR A 9 9.86 4.45 -5.47
C TYR A 9 10.45 3.85 -4.20
N VAL A 10 9.67 3.01 -3.55
CA VAL A 10 10.07 2.27 -2.36
C VAL A 10 9.63 0.82 -2.53
N ASP A 11 10.56 -0.09 -2.27
CA ASP A 11 10.40 -1.55 -2.40
C ASP A 11 11.05 -2.21 -1.21
N PHE A 12 10.28 -2.98 -0.46
CA PHE A 12 10.79 -3.73 0.68
C PHE A 12 9.89 -4.91 1.01
N LYS A 13 10.48 -5.87 1.71
CA LYS A 13 9.78 -6.99 2.30
C LYS A 13 9.67 -6.81 3.80
N THR A 14 8.54 -7.23 4.35
CA THR A 14 8.30 -7.24 5.80
C THR A 14 7.49 -8.48 6.17
N ASN A 15 7.43 -8.79 7.46
CA ASN A 15 6.57 -9.85 7.97
C ASN A 15 5.33 -9.23 8.63
N ILE A 16 4.13 -9.62 8.17
CA ILE A 16 2.85 -9.21 8.76
C ILE A 16 2.13 -10.48 9.22
N ASN A 17 1.86 -10.59 10.52
CA ASN A 17 1.20 -11.75 11.14
C ASN A 17 1.83 -13.09 10.75
N GLY A 18 3.17 -13.17 10.78
CA GLY A 18 3.89 -14.38 10.41
C GLY A 18 3.96 -14.64 8.89
N THR A 19 3.37 -13.77 8.06
CA THR A 19 3.35 -13.92 6.60
C THR A 19 4.29 -12.91 5.93
N ASP A 20 5.20 -13.42 5.09
CA ASP A 20 6.08 -12.57 4.29
C ASP A 20 5.27 -11.76 3.29
N THR A 21 5.49 -10.46 3.32
CA THR A 21 4.70 -9.46 2.59
C THR A 21 5.64 -8.58 1.78
N ASP A 22 5.49 -8.64 0.46
CA ASP A 22 6.15 -7.76 -0.49
C ASP A 22 5.34 -6.46 -0.65
N ILE A 23 5.95 -5.31 -0.42
CA ILE A 23 5.29 -4.01 -0.53
C ILE A 23 6.11 -3.11 -1.46
N LYS A 24 5.43 -2.59 -2.49
CA LYS A 24 6.00 -1.63 -3.43
C LYS A 24 5.11 -0.40 -3.52
N ILE A 25 5.73 0.77 -3.43
CA ILE A 25 5.03 2.05 -3.50
C ILE A 25 5.71 2.90 -4.57
N LEU A 26 4.92 3.30 -5.57
CA LEU A 26 5.32 4.27 -6.58
C LEU A 26 4.49 5.54 -6.42
N GLU A 27 5.12 6.62 -5.98
CA GLU A 27 4.52 7.93 -5.90
C GLU A 27 4.97 8.77 -7.11
N THR A 28 4.02 9.16 -7.94
CA THR A 28 4.21 10.10 -9.06
C THR A 28 3.64 11.46 -8.68
N LEU A 29 3.62 12.41 -9.63
CA LEU A 29 2.96 13.71 -9.45
C LEU A 29 1.46 13.58 -9.17
N THR A 30 0.78 12.70 -9.89
CA THR A 30 -0.68 12.62 -9.92
C THR A 30 -1.22 11.36 -9.24
N HIS A 31 -0.41 10.32 -9.11
CA HIS A 31 -0.82 9.01 -8.62
C HIS A 31 0.09 8.49 -7.53
N VAL A 32 -0.47 7.69 -6.63
CA VAL A 32 0.23 6.80 -5.72
C VAL A 32 -0.24 5.39 -6.05
N PHE A 33 0.68 4.53 -6.45
CA PHE A 33 0.44 3.11 -6.67
C PHE A 33 0.99 2.35 -5.47
N ILE A 34 0.18 1.49 -4.87
CA ILE A 34 0.58 0.62 -3.78
C ILE A 34 0.33 -0.82 -4.20
N TYR A 35 1.38 -1.62 -4.20
CA TYR A 35 1.33 -3.04 -4.41
C TYR A 35 1.65 -3.74 -3.10
N VAL A 36 0.78 -4.66 -2.69
CA VAL A 36 0.95 -5.51 -1.52
C VAL A 36 0.69 -6.95 -1.93
N ASN A 37 1.66 -7.82 -1.68
CA ASN A 37 1.55 -9.23 -2.05
C ASN A 37 2.09 -10.12 -0.94
N GLN A 38 1.21 -10.97 -0.42
CA GLN A 38 1.54 -12.10 0.42
C GLN A 38 1.46 -13.34 -0.47
N ALA A 39 2.59 -13.75 -1.03
CA ALA A 39 2.64 -14.86 -1.97
C ALA A 39 2.12 -16.14 -1.32
N GLU A 40 1.11 -16.77 -1.93
CA GLU A 40 0.73 -18.17 -1.77
C GLU A 40 -0.33 -18.53 -2.84
N GLU A 41 -0.48 -19.83 -3.11
CA GLU A 41 -1.21 -20.43 -4.23
C GLU A 41 -2.71 -20.09 -4.33
N GLN A 42 -3.27 -19.40 -3.33
CA GLN A 42 -4.62 -18.82 -3.33
C GLN A 42 -4.56 -17.30 -3.19
N VAL A 43 -4.99 -16.61 -4.24
CA VAL A 43 -5.01 -15.15 -4.33
C VAL A 43 -6.38 -14.63 -3.90
N ASN A 44 -6.49 -14.07 -2.70
CA ASN A 44 -7.66 -13.28 -2.33
C ASN A 44 -7.35 -11.81 -2.59
N LEU A 45 -8.09 -11.21 -3.53
CA LEU A 45 -7.93 -9.80 -3.91
C LEU A 45 -8.67 -8.89 -2.95
N PHE A 46 -7.95 -7.92 -2.37
CA PHE A 46 -8.48 -6.94 -1.43
C PHE A 46 -8.24 -5.49 -1.87
N ASP A 47 -8.00 -5.28 -3.17
CA ASP A 47 -7.68 -3.99 -3.81
C ASP A 47 -8.63 -2.87 -3.36
N ASP A 48 -9.93 -3.08 -3.54
CA ASP A 48 -10.98 -2.10 -3.22
C ASP A 48 -11.13 -1.86 -1.72
N GLU A 49 -11.02 -2.91 -0.90
CA GLU A 49 -11.14 -2.79 0.54
C GLU A 49 -9.98 -1.98 1.12
N LEU A 50 -8.74 -2.31 0.73
CA LEU A 50 -7.57 -1.57 1.16
C LEU A 50 -7.61 -0.13 0.65
N LYS A 51 -7.94 0.10 -0.63
CA LYS A 51 -8.09 1.44 -1.21
C LYS A 51 -9.10 2.30 -0.44
N LYS A 52 -10.25 1.73 -0.06
CA LYS A 52 -11.26 2.43 0.76
C LYS A 52 -10.72 2.80 2.14
N ILE A 53 -10.00 1.89 2.80
CA ILE A 53 -9.42 2.16 4.13
C ILE A 53 -8.35 3.26 4.05
N LEU A 54 -7.44 3.18 3.08
CA LEU A 54 -6.36 4.16 2.92
C LEU A 54 -6.89 5.55 2.54
N LYS A 55 -7.94 5.63 1.71
CA LYS A 55 -8.63 6.90 1.42
C LYS A 55 -9.27 7.53 2.66
N LYS A 56 -9.92 6.73 3.51
CA LYS A 56 -10.50 7.21 4.79
C LYS A 56 -9.43 7.71 5.77
N LYS A 57 -8.21 7.19 5.66
CA LYS A 57 -7.03 7.62 6.43
C LYS A 57 -6.25 8.75 5.77
N ASP A 58 -6.77 9.34 4.70
CA ASP A 58 -6.25 10.55 4.07
C ASP A 58 -4.83 10.46 3.51
N ILE A 59 -4.40 9.24 3.17
CA ILE A 59 -3.10 9.01 2.54
C ILE A 59 -3.08 9.77 1.21
N LYS A 60 -2.21 10.79 1.15
CA LYS A 60 -1.91 11.57 -0.06
C LYS A 60 -3.17 12.12 -0.77
N ARG A 61 -4.12 12.68 -0.01
CA ARG A 61 -5.43 13.26 -0.47
C ARG A 61 -5.45 14.00 -1.83
N LYS A 62 -4.34 14.62 -2.24
CA LYS A 62 -4.23 15.39 -3.49
C LYS A 62 -3.91 14.54 -4.72
N LYS A 63 -3.59 13.26 -4.55
CA LYS A 63 -3.20 12.33 -5.61
C LYS A 63 -4.23 11.22 -5.75
N SER A 64 -4.40 10.71 -6.96
CA SER A 64 -5.13 9.47 -7.20
C SER A 64 -4.42 8.31 -6.51
N LEU A 65 -5.18 7.41 -5.90
CA LEU A 65 -4.64 6.23 -5.22
C LEU A 65 -5.08 4.98 -5.97
N GLU A 66 -4.10 4.18 -6.41
CA GLU A 66 -4.33 2.86 -6.99
C GLU A 66 -3.67 1.80 -6.13
N VAL A 67 -4.38 0.70 -5.89
CA VAL A 67 -3.98 -0.34 -4.94
C VAL A 67 -4.15 -1.70 -5.59
N PHE A 68 -3.11 -2.51 -5.50
CA PHE A 68 -3.11 -3.93 -5.84
C PHE A 68 -2.74 -4.68 -4.57
N CYS A 69 -3.64 -5.51 -4.06
CA CYS A 69 -3.53 -6.08 -2.73
C CYS A 69 -3.96 -7.55 -2.76
N ASN A 70 -2.98 -8.43 -2.74
CA ASN A 70 -3.17 -9.87 -2.57
C ASN A 70 -2.73 -10.29 -1.17
N LEU A 71 -3.68 -10.79 -0.38
CA LEU A 71 -3.45 -11.22 0.99
C LEU A 71 -3.81 -12.68 1.19
N LYS A 72 -3.06 -13.36 2.06
CA LYS A 72 -3.33 -14.74 2.45
C LYS A 72 -4.67 -14.87 3.20
N SER A 73 -5.00 -13.88 4.03
CA SER A 73 -6.25 -13.84 4.77
C SER A 73 -6.77 -12.41 4.91
N ARG A 74 -8.07 -12.28 5.15
CA ARG A 74 -8.71 -10.99 5.45
C ARG A 74 -8.14 -10.35 6.72
N ASP A 75 -7.73 -11.16 7.70
CA ASP A 75 -7.22 -10.67 8.98
C ASP A 75 -5.97 -9.78 8.81
N ASN A 76 -5.16 -10.06 7.79
CA ASN A 76 -3.95 -9.28 7.50
C ASN A 76 -4.24 -7.87 6.93
N LEU A 77 -5.47 -7.63 6.44
CA LEU A 77 -5.84 -6.36 5.80
C LEU A 77 -5.73 -5.17 6.77
N ASN A 78 -6.17 -5.37 8.01
CA ASN A 78 -6.15 -4.28 9.00
C ASN A 78 -4.72 -3.88 9.33
N ASP A 79 -3.83 -4.85 9.57
CA ASP A 79 -2.44 -4.59 9.96
C ASP A 79 -1.64 -3.96 8.82
N ILE A 80 -1.89 -4.39 7.58
CA ILE A 80 -1.32 -3.73 6.39
C ILE A 80 -1.79 -2.29 6.28
N SER A 81 -3.08 -2.02 6.52
CA SER A 81 -3.60 -0.66 6.47
C SER A 81 -2.96 0.25 7.52
N VAL A 82 -2.71 -0.26 8.73
CA VAL A 82 -2.05 0.45 9.83
C VAL A 82 -0.58 0.68 9.49
N PHE A 83 0.10 -0.33 8.96
CA PHE A 83 1.50 -0.25 8.56
C PHE A 83 1.71 0.79 7.46
N LEU A 84 0.92 0.73 6.38
CA LEU A 84 1.00 1.70 5.28
C LEU A 84 0.71 3.12 5.76
N HIS A 85 -0.30 3.31 6.61
CA HIS A 85 -0.61 4.62 7.18
C HIS A 85 0.58 5.22 7.95
N LYS A 86 1.30 4.41 8.73
CA LYS A 86 2.50 4.86 9.45
C LYS A 86 3.62 5.28 8.49
N LEU A 87 3.76 4.63 7.33
CA LEU A 87 4.77 5.00 6.33
C LEU A 87 4.51 6.38 5.70
N PHE A 88 3.26 6.79 5.57
CA PHE A 88 2.90 8.07 4.92
C PHE A 88 2.84 9.27 5.86
N ILE A 89 2.76 9.05 7.18
CA ILE A 89 2.73 10.13 8.19
C ILE A 89 4.13 10.58 8.60
N LYS A 90 5.15 9.76 8.35
CA LYS A 90 6.54 10.05 8.70
C LYS A 90 7.18 11.01 7.70
#